data_AF-A0AAN6GCR8-F1
#
_entry.id   AF-A0AAN6GCR8-F1
#
_cell.length_a   1.000
_cell.length_b   1.000
_cell.length_c   1.000
_cell.angle_alpha   90.00
_cell.angle_beta   90.00
_cell.angle_gamma   90.00
#
_symmetry.space_group_name_H-M   'P 1'
#
loop_
_entity.id
_entity.type
_entity.pdbx_description
1 polymer ?
#
loop_
_entity_poly.entity_id
_entity_poly.type
_entity_poly.pdbx_seq_one_letter_code
_entity_poly.pdbx_strand_id
1 'polypeptide(L)'
;MPAIDPSLALELRVRLLEILVGGSSDQPFQHPSSETATPLLSHGHLASVPSVRTLSARSAKVTQILHATVKENGSLASFVRAYDKNFPFLTPGFALNEPGSNPCEDDLRESGLEVDSAKAQRGDGVESGKSDAELDTGEQHQLPLSALALPPQAQAALLLEVEPELRALERQLAECEVLEQRGTAGPGKLGDAQTLGPQLKSAWEQHEKRKTEIEQLERQLSDFFQEYTSYTDAASQVFIAWDDMLTGLELRVSKAEKERLEDA
;
A
#
# COMPACT_ATOMS: atom_id res chain seq x y z
N MET A 1 20.35 -10.23 3.11
CA MET A 1 18.96 -9.77 3.06
C MET A 1 18.31 -10.15 4.39
N PRO A 2 17.86 -9.21 5.23
CA PRO A 2 17.20 -9.56 6.48
C PRO A 2 15.89 -10.30 6.13
N ALA A 3 15.74 -11.52 6.64
CA ALA A 3 14.53 -12.30 6.47
C ALA A 3 13.39 -11.59 7.22
N ILE A 4 12.46 -10.99 6.49
CA ILE A 4 11.27 -10.36 7.05
C ILE A 4 10.46 -11.46 7.74
N ASP A 5 10.07 -11.21 8.99
CA ASP A 5 9.20 -12.12 9.75
C ASP A 5 7.92 -12.40 8.94
N PRO A 6 7.57 -13.66 8.65
CA PRO A 6 6.39 -14.01 7.84
C PRO A 6 5.08 -13.46 8.44
N SER A 7 5.02 -13.27 9.77
CA SER A 7 3.85 -12.70 10.45
C SER A 7 3.65 -11.22 10.07
N LEU A 8 4.73 -10.43 10.11
CA LEU A 8 4.74 -9.01 9.72
C LEU A 8 4.47 -8.83 8.22
N ALA A 9 4.99 -9.72 7.37
CA ALA A 9 4.70 -9.69 5.94
C ALA A 9 3.22 -9.94 5.63
N LEU A 10 2.55 -10.85 6.37
CA LEU A 10 1.12 -11.11 6.23
C LEU A 10 0.28 -9.92 6.72
N GLU A 11 0.64 -9.33 7.87
CA GLU A 11 -0.06 -8.17 8.42
C GLU A 11 -0.04 -6.98 7.44
N LEU A 12 1.14 -6.67 6.88
CA LEU A 12 1.29 -5.59 5.90
C LEU A 12 0.46 -5.83 4.62
N ARG A 13 0.38 -7.09 4.18
CA ARG A 13 -0.43 -7.47 3.01
C ARG A 13 -1.93 -7.35 3.29
N VAL A 14 -2.39 -7.81 4.47
CA VAL A 14 -3.79 -7.68 4.87
C VAL A 14 -4.19 -6.21 4.98
N ARG A 15 -3.33 -5.38 5.58
CA ARG A 15 -3.56 -3.93 5.70
C ARG A 15 -3.57 -3.21 4.35
N LEU A 16 -2.72 -3.64 3.41
CA LEU A 16 -2.75 -3.12 2.03
C LEU A 16 -4.05 -3.50 1.32
N LEU A 17 -4.54 -4.73 1.51
CA LEU A 17 -5.82 -5.16 0.96
C LEU A 17 -7.00 -4.38 1.55
N GLU A 18 -6.96 -4.11 2.85
CA GLU A 18 -7.97 -3.30 3.54
C GLU A 18 -8.01 -1.86 2.98
N ILE A 19 -6.85 -1.22 2.82
CA ILE A 19 -6.74 0.13 2.22
C ILE A 19 -7.23 0.13 0.76
N LEU A 20 -6.95 -0.93 0.01
CA LEU A 20 -7.32 -1.03 -1.40
C LEU A 20 -8.83 -1.23 -1.57
N VAL A 21 -9.45 -2.07 -0.74
CA VAL A 21 -10.88 -2.38 -0.78
C VAL A 21 -11.73 -1.30 -0.12
N GLY A 22 -11.37 -0.87 1.08
CA GLY A 22 -12.10 0.14 1.87
C GLY A 22 -11.77 1.58 1.49
N GLY A 23 -10.70 1.80 0.73
CA GLY A 23 -10.09 3.12 0.60
C GLY A 23 -9.19 3.44 1.79
N SER A 24 -8.29 4.40 1.61
CA SER A 24 -7.65 5.07 2.74
C SER A 24 -8.76 5.78 3.51
N SER A 25 -9.28 5.14 4.54
CA SER A 25 -10.06 5.85 5.54
C SER A 25 -9.11 6.88 6.13
N ASP A 26 -9.26 8.15 5.71
CA ASP A 26 -8.91 9.28 6.55
C ASP A 26 -9.89 9.25 7.74
N GLN A 27 -9.76 8.25 8.59
CA GLN A 27 -10.09 8.39 9.99
C GLN A 27 -8.77 8.36 10.76
N PRO A 28 -8.37 9.47 11.38
CA PRO A 28 -7.58 9.36 12.59
C PRO A 28 -8.38 8.48 13.57
N PHE A 29 -7.70 7.49 14.14
CA PHE A 29 -8.13 6.66 15.28
C PHE A 29 -9.31 7.24 16.06
N GLN A 30 -10.49 6.61 15.95
CA GLN A 30 -11.57 6.75 16.93
C GLN A 30 -11.83 5.38 17.55
N HIS A 31 -11.65 5.31 18.88
CA HIS A 31 -11.94 4.17 19.74
C HIS A 31 -13.47 3.93 19.89
N PRO A 32 -13.89 2.73 20.32
CA PRO A 32 -15.32 2.37 20.48
C PRO A 32 -15.92 2.69 21.87
N SER A 33 -17.26 2.71 21.91
CA SER A 33 -18.24 2.74 23.04
C SER A 33 -18.71 4.13 23.57
N SER A 34 -20.00 4.46 23.81
CA SER A 34 -21.32 3.77 23.67
C SER A 34 -22.50 4.80 23.64
N GLU A 35 -23.62 4.45 22.97
CA GLU A 35 -25.07 4.72 23.26
C GLU A 35 -25.56 6.14 23.71
N THR A 36 -26.69 6.75 23.28
CA THR A 36 -27.92 6.35 22.56
C THR A 36 -28.75 7.59 22.09
N ALA A 37 -29.39 7.44 20.91
CA ALA A 37 -30.70 7.97 20.44
C ALA A 37 -31.01 9.50 20.27
N THR A 38 -31.02 9.88 18.98
CA THR A 38 -31.77 10.88 18.15
C THR A 38 -33.17 11.39 18.63
N PRO A 39 -33.83 12.46 18.05
CA PRO A 39 -33.73 12.93 16.65
C PRO A 39 -33.94 14.45 16.31
N LEU A 40 -33.74 14.77 15.01
CA LEU A 40 -34.32 15.83 14.14
C LEU A 40 -33.62 17.21 13.96
N LEU A 41 -33.16 17.40 12.70
CA LEU A 41 -33.25 18.59 11.78
C LEU A 41 -32.59 19.92 12.21
N SER A 42 -31.92 20.72 11.38
CA SER A 42 -31.48 20.69 9.98
C SER A 42 -30.58 21.93 9.79
N HIS A 43 -29.47 21.84 9.05
CA HIS A 43 -29.06 22.79 7.99
C HIS A 43 -27.57 22.63 7.62
N GLY A 44 -27.35 21.93 6.50
CA GLY A 44 -26.48 22.35 5.40
C GLY A 44 -25.03 22.76 5.67
N HIS A 45 -24.12 21.78 5.61
CA HIS A 45 -22.98 21.91 4.69
C HIS A 45 -22.49 20.51 4.28
N LEU A 46 -22.76 20.15 3.03
CA LEU A 46 -22.28 18.92 2.40
C LEU A 46 -20.76 18.99 2.26
N ALA A 47 -20.03 18.34 3.16
CA ALA A 47 -18.67 17.88 2.87
C ALA A 47 -18.76 16.55 2.10
N SER A 48 -19.23 16.67 0.86
CA SER A 48 -19.06 15.66 -0.18
C SER A 48 -17.68 15.90 -0.82
N VAL A 49 -16.96 14.81 -1.10
CA VAL A 49 -15.91 14.60 -2.14
C VAL A 49 -14.61 13.98 -1.55
N PRO A 50 -13.96 12.96 -2.16
CA PRO A 50 -14.39 12.06 -3.25
C PRO A 50 -14.28 10.56 -2.91
N SER A 51 -15.41 9.86 -3.05
CA SER A 51 -15.54 8.41 -3.24
C SER A 51 -15.02 7.97 -4.64
N VAL A 52 -13.76 8.29 -4.95
CA VAL A 52 -13.14 8.04 -6.28
C VAL A 52 -11.93 7.11 -6.20
N ARG A 53 -11.42 6.83 -5.00
CA ARG A 53 -10.22 6.00 -4.79
C ARG A 53 -10.48 4.58 -4.29
N THR A 54 -11.66 4.27 -3.76
CA THR A 54 -11.94 2.92 -3.26
C THR A 54 -12.11 1.95 -4.43
N LEU A 55 -11.55 0.75 -4.34
CA LEU A 55 -11.74 -0.28 -5.38
C LEU A 55 -13.23 -0.56 -5.58
N SER A 56 -14.04 -0.52 -4.53
CA SER A 56 -15.50 -0.69 -4.59
C SER A 56 -16.21 0.40 -5.40
N ALA A 57 -15.85 1.68 -5.20
CA ALA A 57 -16.44 2.77 -5.97
C ALA A 57 -15.95 2.76 -7.43
N ARG A 58 -14.67 2.43 -7.66
CA ARG A 58 -14.11 2.27 -9.00
C ARG A 58 -14.72 1.08 -9.73
N SER A 59 -14.89 -0.07 -9.07
CA SER A 59 -15.51 -1.24 -9.66
C SER A 59 -16.98 -0.98 -9.95
N ALA A 60 -17.73 -0.32 -9.06
CA ALA A 60 -19.11 0.08 -9.31
C ALA A 60 -19.23 1.04 -10.51
N LYS A 61 -18.31 2.00 -10.65
CA LYS A 61 -18.28 2.91 -11.80
C LYS A 61 -17.94 2.17 -13.10
N VAL A 62 -16.95 1.28 -13.06
CA VAL A 62 -16.57 0.46 -14.21
C VAL A 62 -17.69 -0.50 -14.60
N THR A 63 -18.38 -1.13 -13.66
CA THR A 63 -19.53 -2.00 -13.95
C THR A 63 -20.70 -1.19 -14.50
N GLN A 64 -20.93 0.02 -14.03
CA GLN A 64 -21.97 0.91 -14.57
C GLN A 64 -21.65 1.33 -16.02
N ILE A 65 -20.40 1.72 -16.31
CA ILE A 65 -19.95 2.08 -17.65
C ILE A 65 -19.97 0.85 -18.58
N LEU A 66 -19.51 -0.31 -18.09
CA LEU A 66 -19.55 -1.57 -18.83
C LEU A 66 -20.99 -1.95 -19.13
N HIS A 67 -21.90 -1.86 -18.16
CA HIS A 67 -23.30 -2.19 -18.39
C HIS A 67 -24.00 -1.23 -19.35
N ALA A 68 -23.62 0.06 -19.36
CA ALA A 68 -24.09 1.03 -20.36
C ALA A 68 -23.57 0.67 -21.77
N THR A 69 -22.27 0.41 -21.91
CA THR A 69 -21.64 0.06 -23.20
C THR A 69 -22.03 -1.34 -23.73
N VAL A 70 -22.31 -2.29 -22.83
CA VAL A 70 -22.85 -3.63 -23.16
C VAL A 70 -24.27 -3.54 -23.70
N LYS A 71 -25.09 -2.61 -23.20
CA LYS A 71 -26.44 -2.38 -23.76
C LYS A 71 -26.37 -1.80 -25.16
N GLU A 72 -25.37 -0.97 -25.44
CA GLU A 72 -25.16 -0.36 -26.76
C GLU A 72 -24.57 -1.36 -27.78
N ASN A 73 -23.80 -2.36 -27.34
CA ASN A 73 -23.10 -3.31 -28.21
C ASN A 73 -23.49 -4.77 -27.95
N GLY A 74 -24.27 -5.35 -28.86
CA GLY A 74 -24.73 -6.76 -28.76
C GLY A 74 -23.61 -7.81 -28.80
N SER A 75 -22.47 -7.52 -29.46
CA SER A 75 -21.30 -8.39 -29.48
C SER A 75 -20.62 -8.49 -28.12
N LEU A 76 -20.49 -7.37 -27.41
CA LEU A 76 -19.94 -7.32 -26.05
C LEU A 76 -20.89 -8.02 -25.06
N ALA A 77 -22.20 -7.89 -25.23
CA ALA A 77 -23.18 -8.64 -24.43
C ALA A 77 -23.05 -10.16 -24.61
N SER A 78 -22.79 -10.62 -25.84
CA SER A 78 -22.51 -12.03 -26.14
C SER A 78 -21.19 -12.49 -25.51
N PHE A 79 -20.16 -11.66 -25.60
CA PHE A 79 -18.84 -11.91 -25.01
C PHE A 79 -18.88 -12.02 -23.48
N VAL A 80 -19.61 -11.12 -22.80
CA VAL A 80 -19.80 -11.14 -21.34
C VAL A 80 -20.64 -12.33 -20.89
N ARG A 81 -21.62 -12.77 -21.69
CA ARG A 81 -22.38 -14.01 -21.40
C ARG A 81 -21.52 -15.27 -21.49
N ALA A 82 -20.47 -15.25 -22.31
CA ALA A 82 -19.51 -16.33 -22.45
C ALA A 82 -18.19 -16.04 -21.70
N TYR A 83 -18.25 -15.29 -20.59
CA TYR A 83 -17.07 -14.86 -19.83
C TYR A 83 -16.14 -16.03 -19.49
N ASP A 84 -16.68 -17.16 -19.03
CA ASP A 84 -15.89 -18.34 -18.65
C ASP A 84 -15.07 -18.92 -19.81
N LYS A 85 -15.57 -18.80 -21.05
CA LYS A 85 -14.85 -19.24 -22.25
C LYS A 85 -13.83 -18.22 -22.73
N ASN A 86 -14.07 -16.95 -22.40
CA ASN A 86 -13.25 -15.82 -22.82
C ASN A 86 -12.20 -15.41 -21.78
N PHE A 87 -12.24 -16.02 -20.59
CA PHE A 87 -11.32 -15.78 -19.48
C PHE A 87 -9.83 -15.88 -19.87
N PRO A 88 -9.39 -16.84 -20.69
CA PRO A 88 -7.98 -16.91 -21.12
C PRO A 88 -7.53 -15.68 -21.91
N PHE A 89 -8.42 -15.03 -22.66
CA PHE A 89 -8.12 -13.83 -23.44
C PHE A 89 -8.13 -12.54 -22.60
N LEU A 90 -8.66 -12.60 -21.38
CA LEU A 90 -8.73 -11.47 -20.44
C LEU A 90 -7.63 -11.54 -19.37
N THR A 91 -6.93 -12.67 -19.29
CA THR A 91 -5.83 -12.88 -18.35
C THR A 91 -4.54 -12.37 -19.00
N PRO A 92 -3.96 -11.26 -18.54
CA PRO A 92 -2.68 -10.78 -19.07
C PRO A 92 -1.57 -11.84 -18.84
N GLY A 93 -0.64 -11.95 -19.78
CA GLY A 93 0.37 -13.03 -19.83
C GLY A 93 1.21 -13.23 -18.55
N PHE A 94 1.32 -12.21 -17.69
CA PHE A 94 2.00 -12.34 -16.40
C PHE A 94 1.35 -13.35 -15.44
N ALA A 95 0.05 -13.67 -15.61
CA ALA A 95 -0.66 -14.65 -14.79
C ALA A 95 -0.75 -16.05 -15.44
N LEU A 96 -0.37 -16.16 -16.72
CA LEU A 96 -0.20 -17.45 -17.41
C LEU A 96 1.20 -18.03 -17.21
N ASN A 97 2.18 -17.19 -16.87
CA ASN A 97 3.51 -17.63 -16.49
C ASN A 97 3.49 -18.10 -15.03
N GLU A 98 3.92 -19.34 -14.79
CA GLU A 98 4.09 -19.89 -13.44
C GLU A 98 4.87 -18.92 -12.55
N PRO A 99 4.55 -18.83 -11.24
CA PRO A 99 5.27 -17.97 -10.30
C PRO A 99 6.72 -18.47 -10.17
N GLY A 100 7.60 -17.91 -11.01
CA GLY A 100 8.98 -18.34 -11.17
C GLY A 100 9.59 -18.00 -12.54
N SER A 101 8.79 -17.82 -13.60
CA SER A 101 9.30 -17.31 -14.88
C SER A 101 9.24 -15.78 -14.89
N ASN A 102 10.40 -15.16 -14.69
CA ASN A 102 10.60 -13.76 -15.04
C ASN A 102 10.45 -13.63 -16.56
N PRO A 103 9.61 -12.73 -17.09
CA PRO A 103 9.45 -12.51 -18.53
C PRO A 103 10.71 -11.94 -19.21
N CYS A 104 11.81 -11.76 -18.46
CA CYS A 104 13.08 -11.26 -18.97
C CYS A 104 14.06 -12.39 -19.35
N GLU A 105 13.80 -13.64 -18.95
CA GLU A 105 14.77 -14.74 -19.18
C GLU A 105 14.42 -15.63 -20.38
N ASP A 106 13.14 -15.72 -20.78
CA ASP A 106 12.77 -16.56 -21.93
C ASP A 106 13.21 -15.93 -23.27
N ASP A 107 13.18 -14.59 -23.40
CA ASP A 107 13.76 -13.88 -24.56
C ASP A 107 15.30 -14.01 -24.63
N LEU A 108 15.97 -14.23 -23.49
CA LEU A 108 17.42 -14.44 -23.46
C LEU A 108 17.80 -15.90 -23.78
N ARG A 109 16.92 -16.87 -23.51
CA ARG A 109 17.18 -18.29 -23.81
C ARG A 109 17.02 -18.63 -25.29
N GLU A 110 16.19 -17.90 -26.03
CA GLU A 110 16.11 -18.03 -27.50
C GLU A 110 17.31 -17.39 -28.24
N SER A 111 18.17 -16.64 -27.54
CA SER A 111 19.36 -16.01 -28.12
C SER A 111 20.61 -16.90 -28.22
N GLY A 112 20.53 -18.19 -27.88
CA GLY A 112 21.55 -19.18 -28.23
C GLY A 112 22.94 -18.99 -27.61
N LEU A 113 23.06 -18.28 -26.49
CA LEU A 113 24.32 -18.15 -25.74
C LEU A 113 24.32 -19.13 -24.56
N GLU A 114 24.99 -20.27 -24.75
CA GLU A 114 25.34 -21.17 -23.66
C GLU A 114 26.32 -20.47 -22.70
N VAL A 115 25.89 -20.25 -21.46
CA VAL A 115 26.80 -19.85 -20.38
C VAL A 115 27.27 -21.12 -19.67
N ASP A 116 28.37 -21.67 -20.17
CA ASP A 116 29.17 -22.68 -19.48
C ASP A 116 29.78 -22.07 -18.21
N SER A 117 29.11 -22.26 -17.07
CA SER A 117 29.70 -22.00 -15.76
C SER A 117 30.39 -23.27 -15.24
N ALA A 118 31.62 -23.49 -15.70
CA ALA A 118 32.58 -24.39 -15.09
C ALA A 118 33.52 -23.63 -14.13
N LYS A 119 33.31 -23.84 -12.83
CA LYS A 119 34.29 -24.30 -11.83
C LYS A 119 35.74 -23.73 -11.87
N ALA A 120 36.18 -23.30 -10.67
CA ALA A 120 37.56 -23.21 -10.15
C ALA A 120 38.39 -21.97 -10.58
N GLN A 121 39.27 -21.34 -9.80
CA GLN A 121 39.73 -21.46 -8.41
C GLN A 121 40.82 -20.40 -8.20
N ARG A 122 40.71 -19.59 -7.14
CA ARG A 122 41.75 -19.23 -6.14
C ARG A 122 43.17 -18.81 -6.61
N GLY A 123 43.60 -17.62 -6.17
CA GLY A 123 45.00 -17.15 -6.01
C GLY A 123 45.06 -15.65 -6.28
N ASP A 124 45.10 -14.74 -5.30
CA ASP A 124 46.16 -14.38 -4.33
C ASP A 124 47.48 -13.91 -4.98
N GLY A 125 47.91 -12.68 -4.67
CA GLY A 125 49.13 -12.08 -5.20
C GLY A 125 49.15 -10.54 -5.22
N VAL A 126 49.59 -9.96 -4.11
CA VAL A 126 50.01 -8.56 -3.92
C VAL A 126 51.31 -8.28 -4.70
N GLU A 127 51.44 -7.12 -5.38
CA GLU A 127 52.69 -6.36 -5.38
C GLU A 127 52.56 -4.90 -5.85
N SER A 128 53.42 -4.07 -5.27
CA SER A 128 53.48 -2.61 -5.27
C SER A 128 54.28 -2.08 -6.46
N GLY A 129 53.98 -0.88 -6.96
CA GLY A 129 54.79 -0.25 -8.00
C GLY A 129 54.34 1.15 -8.39
N LYS A 130 54.89 2.14 -7.70
CA LYS A 130 54.74 3.58 -7.92
C LYS A 130 55.75 4.03 -8.99
N SER A 131 55.29 4.68 -10.06
CA SER A 131 56.14 5.54 -10.88
C SER A 131 55.29 6.66 -11.50
N ASP A 132 55.72 7.87 -11.17
CA ASP A 132 55.16 9.14 -11.62
C ASP A 132 55.37 9.41 -13.12
N ALA A 133 54.49 10.28 -13.61
CA ALA A 133 54.75 11.37 -14.55
C ALA A 133 54.91 11.09 -16.06
N GLU A 134 54.08 11.86 -16.76
CA GLU A 134 54.34 12.61 -18.00
C GLU A 134 53.82 12.07 -19.34
N LEU A 135 53.04 12.98 -19.97
CA LEU A 135 52.92 13.21 -21.41
C LEU A 135 52.13 12.12 -22.15
N ASP A 136 51.28 12.37 -23.13
CA ASP A 136 50.95 13.51 -23.97
C ASP A 136 49.79 13.00 -24.86
N THR A 137 49.20 13.89 -25.64
CA THR A 137 48.41 13.59 -26.84
C THR A 137 47.06 12.89 -26.64
N GLY A 138 46.01 13.71 -26.71
CA GLY A 138 44.68 13.22 -26.98
C GLY A 138 44.61 12.54 -28.34
N GLU A 139 43.94 11.40 -28.38
CA GLU A 139 43.31 10.92 -29.60
C GLU A 139 41.91 10.45 -29.22
N GLN A 140 40.96 11.33 -29.51
CA GLN A 140 39.63 10.91 -29.92
C GLN A 140 39.84 9.70 -30.83
N HIS A 141 39.39 8.53 -30.40
CA HIS A 141 39.23 7.40 -31.31
C HIS A 141 38.10 7.75 -32.28
N GLN A 142 38.35 8.73 -33.15
CA GLN A 142 37.78 8.76 -34.48
C GLN A 142 38.41 7.56 -35.16
N LEU A 143 37.78 6.40 -34.98
CA LEU A 143 37.95 5.31 -35.92
C LEU A 143 37.72 5.95 -37.30
N PRO A 144 38.74 6.00 -38.17
CA PRO A 144 38.57 6.59 -39.47
C PRO A 144 37.51 5.73 -40.17
N LEU A 145 36.38 6.33 -40.55
CA LEU A 145 35.33 5.71 -41.38
C LEU A 145 35.91 5.00 -42.64
N SER A 146 37.16 5.28 -42.97
CA SER A 146 37.97 4.69 -44.04
C SER A 146 38.43 3.25 -43.78
N ALA A 147 38.46 2.75 -42.53
CA ALA A 147 38.84 1.36 -42.23
C ALA A 147 37.76 0.34 -42.63
N LEU A 148 36.56 0.83 -42.94
CA LEU A 148 35.41 0.05 -43.39
C LEU A 148 35.14 0.35 -44.87
N ALA A 149 36.16 0.23 -45.73
CA ALA A 149 36.03 0.32 -47.19
C ALA A 149 35.28 -0.92 -47.74
N LEU A 150 34.09 -1.19 -47.22
CA LEU A 150 33.16 -2.15 -47.79
C LEU A 150 32.61 -1.60 -49.11
N PRO A 151 32.31 -2.47 -50.09
CA PRO A 151 31.69 -2.05 -51.34
C PRO A 151 30.39 -1.28 -51.03
N PRO A 152 30.01 -0.27 -51.84
CA PRO A 152 28.90 0.62 -51.53
C PRO A 152 27.56 -0.13 -51.37
N GLN A 153 27.41 -1.29 -52.02
CA GLN A 153 26.29 -2.19 -51.84
C GLN A 153 26.24 -2.82 -50.44
N ALA A 154 27.39 -3.19 -49.86
CA ALA A 154 27.44 -3.76 -48.51
C ALA A 154 27.27 -2.68 -47.44
N GLN A 155 27.72 -1.46 -47.69
CA GLN A 155 27.41 -0.31 -46.83
C GLN A 155 25.90 0.00 -46.83
N ALA A 156 25.24 -0.06 -47.99
CA ALA A 156 23.80 0.12 -48.07
C ALA A 156 23.02 -1.01 -47.36
N ALA A 157 23.48 -2.26 -47.48
CA ALA A 157 22.89 -3.40 -46.78
C ALA A 157 23.04 -3.27 -45.25
N LEU A 158 24.23 -2.90 -44.78
CA LEU A 158 24.49 -2.66 -43.35
C LEU A 158 23.71 -1.44 -42.82
N LEU A 159 23.56 -0.39 -43.62
CA LEU A 159 22.71 0.75 -43.26
C LEU A 159 21.23 0.35 -43.13
N LEU A 160 20.74 -0.55 -43.98
CA LEU A 160 19.37 -1.09 -43.88
C LEU A 160 19.20 -2.02 -42.67
N GLU A 161 20.26 -2.76 -42.29
CA GLU A 161 20.26 -3.64 -41.12
C GLU A 161 20.32 -2.84 -39.80
N VAL A 162 21.08 -1.74 -39.79
CA VAL A 162 21.27 -0.87 -38.61
C VAL A 162 20.19 0.22 -38.51
N GLU A 163 19.44 0.51 -39.57
CA GLU A 163 18.31 1.45 -39.57
C GLU A 163 17.29 1.23 -38.42
N PRO A 164 16.78 0.01 -38.16
CA PRO A 164 15.87 -0.21 -37.03
C PRO A 164 16.51 0.07 -35.67
N GLU A 165 17.80 -0.23 -35.51
CA GLU A 165 18.55 0.04 -34.28
C GLU A 165 18.75 1.55 -34.07
N LEU A 166 19.08 2.28 -35.12
CA LEU A 166 19.18 3.75 -35.09
C LEU A 166 17.83 4.39 -34.72
N ARG A 167 16.71 3.90 -35.29
CA ARG A 167 15.38 4.39 -34.90
C ARG A 167 15.01 4.05 -33.46
N ALA A 168 15.44 2.89 -32.96
CA ALA A 168 15.21 2.51 -31.57
C ALA A 168 16.03 3.42 -30.63
N LEU A 169 17.29 3.69 -30.97
CA LEU A 169 18.16 4.61 -30.24
C LEU A 169 17.59 6.03 -30.26
N GLU A 170 17.12 6.53 -31.41
CA GLU A 170 16.47 7.84 -31.49
C GLU A 170 15.25 7.94 -30.59
N ARG A 171 14.42 6.89 -30.51
CA ARG A 171 13.28 6.84 -29.57
C ARG A 171 13.74 6.88 -28.12
N GLN A 172 14.78 6.12 -27.77
CA GLN A 172 15.34 6.11 -26.41
C GLN A 172 15.97 7.44 -26.03
N LEU A 173 16.70 8.08 -26.95
CA LEU A 173 17.26 9.42 -26.74
C LEU A 173 16.16 10.47 -26.58
N ALA A 174 15.10 10.40 -27.38
CA ALA A 174 13.93 11.26 -27.21
C ALA A 174 13.23 11.02 -25.86
N GLU A 175 13.16 9.78 -25.39
CA GLU A 175 12.63 9.47 -24.06
C GLU A 175 13.52 10.02 -22.94
N CYS A 176 14.85 9.88 -23.06
CA CYS A 176 15.80 10.48 -22.14
C CYS A 176 15.67 12.01 -22.10
N GLU A 177 15.50 12.65 -23.27
CA GLU A 177 15.28 14.09 -23.35
C GLU A 177 13.96 14.50 -22.70
N VAL A 178 12.88 13.74 -22.87
CA VAL A 178 11.61 13.96 -22.16
C VAL A 178 11.78 13.81 -20.64
N LEU A 179 12.57 12.85 -20.18
CA LEU A 179 12.88 12.65 -18.75
C LEU A 179 13.77 13.76 -18.20
N GLU A 180 14.67 14.32 -19.01
CA GLU A 180 15.49 15.47 -18.69
C GLU A 180 14.66 16.76 -18.61
N GLN A 181 13.76 17.00 -19.57
CA GLN A 181 12.78 18.09 -19.54
C GLN A 181 11.84 17.99 -18.34
N ARG A 182 11.52 16.76 -17.90
CA ARG A 182 10.75 16.49 -16.67
C ARG A 182 11.58 16.67 -15.39
N GLY A 183 12.88 16.98 -15.50
CA GLY A 183 13.77 17.21 -14.37
C GLY A 183 14.10 15.94 -13.58
N THR A 184 13.94 14.75 -14.20
CA THR A 184 14.18 13.44 -13.57
C THR A 184 15.55 12.84 -13.87
N ALA A 185 16.30 13.41 -14.83
CA ALA A 185 17.63 12.94 -15.23
C ALA A 185 18.78 13.37 -14.27
N GLY A 186 18.51 14.28 -13.32
CA GLY A 186 19.43 14.66 -12.25
C GLY A 186 19.05 14.03 -10.90
N PRO A 187 19.62 14.48 -9.75
CA PRO A 187 19.15 14.10 -8.42
C PRO A 187 17.70 14.57 -8.13
N GLY A 188 17.02 15.18 -9.09
CA GLY A 188 15.62 15.62 -8.98
C GLY A 188 15.41 16.51 -7.76
N LYS A 189 14.42 16.16 -6.94
CA LYS A 189 14.10 16.84 -5.67
C LYS A 189 14.81 16.24 -4.45
N LEU A 190 15.87 15.45 -4.65
CA LEU A 190 16.59 14.81 -3.55
C LEU A 190 17.29 15.83 -2.64
N GLY A 191 17.66 17.00 -3.18
CA GLY A 191 18.15 18.14 -2.38
C GLY A 191 17.09 18.63 -1.38
N ASP A 192 15.82 18.70 -1.80
CA ASP A 192 14.70 19.05 -0.92
C ASP A 192 14.47 17.95 0.13
N ALA A 193 14.64 16.68 -0.25
CA ALA A 193 14.50 15.54 0.67
C ALA A 193 15.56 15.56 1.79
N GLN A 194 16.75 16.11 1.55
CA GLN A 194 17.78 16.25 2.57
C GLN A 194 17.36 17.25 3.67
N THR A 195 16.55 18.25 3.33
CA THR A 195 15.95 19.19 4.30
C THR A 195 14.77 18.59 5.08
N LEU A 196 14.15 17.54 4.53
CA LEU A 196 13.04 16.83 5.15
C LEU A 196 13.49 15.87 6.27
N GLY A 197 14.74 15.41 6.23
CA GLY A 197 15.34 14.54 7.25
C GLY A 197 15.20 15.05 8.70
N PRO A 198 15.61 16.30 9.03
CA PRO A 198 15.43 16.84 10.37
C PRO A 198 13.96 17.07 10.75
N GLN A 199 13.10 17.41 9.79
CA GLN A 199 11.66 17.57 10.04
C GLN A 199 11.01 16.23 10.38
N LEU A 200 11.40 15.15 9.69
CA LEU A 200 10.94 13.81 9.99
C LEU A 200 11.39 13.37 11.38
N LYS A 201 12.66 13.60 11.75
CA LYS A 201 13.15 13.30 13.10
C LYS A 201 12.38 14.04 14.19
N SER A 202 12.16 15.34 14.00
CA SER A 202 11.32 16.15 14.90
C SER A 202 9.89 15.61 15.00
N ALA A 203 9.28 15.25 13.88
CA ALA A 203 7.93 14.66 13.85
C ALA A 203 7.87 13.31 14.56
N TRP A 204 8.91 12.48 14.43
CA TRP A 204 9.05 11.20 15.14
C TRP A 204 9.17 11.40 16.65
N GLU A 205 9.99 12.34 17.10
CA GLU A 205 10.12 12.67 18.52
C GLU A 205 8.80 13.20 19.10
N GLN A 206 8.07 14.03 18.34
CA GLN A 206 6.73 14.48 18.72
C GLN A 206 5.71 13.35 18.76
N HIS A 207 5.83 12.36 17.87
CA HIS A 207 4.96 11.19 17.86
C HIS A 207 5.20 10.30 19.07
N GLU A 208 6.46 10.03 19.42
CA GLU A 208 6.78 9.24 20.62
C GLU A 208 6.28 9.92 21.90
N LYS A 209 6.45 11.25 22.03
CA LYS A 209 5.89 12.00 23.16
C LYS A 209 4.38 11.84 23.25
N ARG A 210 3.67 12.09 22.15
CA ARG A 210 2.19 11.94 22.09
C ARG A 210 1.74 10.53 22.41
N LYS A 211 2.47 9.51 21.95
CA LYS A 211 2.18 8.12 22.27
C LYS A 211 2.24 7.87 23.78
N THR A 212 3.28 8.36 24.45
CA THR A 212 3.37 8.22 25.91
C THR A 212 2.27 8.96 26.66
N GLU A 213 1.84 10.13 26.18
CA GLU A 213 0.70 10.88 26.75
C GLU A 213 -0.62 10.12 26.59
N ILE A 214 -0.85 9.53 25.42
CA ILE A 214 -2.04 8.69 25.16
C ILE A 214 -2.05 7.47 26.07
N GLU A 215 -0.93 6.75 26.20
CA GLU A 215 -0.83 5.60 27.10
C GLU A 215 -1.11 5.99 28.57
N GLN A 216 -0.72 7.19 29.00
CA GLN A 216 -1.04 7.70 30.33
C GLN A 216 -2.53 8.02 30.49
N LEU A 217 -3.15 8.66 29.50
CA LEU A 217 -4.58 8.97 29.51
C LEU A 217 -5.43 7.69 29.48
N GLU A 218 -5.02 6.68 28.71
CA GLU A 218 -5.71 5.38 28.67
C GLU A 218 -5.68 4.67 30.03
N ARG A 219 -4.55 4.74 30.75
CA ARG A 219 -4.46 4.22 32.12
C ARG A 219 -5.39 4.96 33.07
N GLN A 220 -5.39 6.30 33.02
CA GLN A 220 -6.29 7.12 33.84
C GLN A 220 -7.77 6.83 33.55
N LEU A 221 -8.13 6.67 32.28
CA LEU A 221 -9.48 6.32 31.86
C LEU A 221 -9.87 4.93 32.38
N SER A 222 -8.96 3.96 32.30
CA SER A 222 -9.17 2.60 32.80
C SER A 222 -9.38 2.59 34.32
N ASP A 223 -8.57 3.35 35.06
CA ASP A 223 -8.70 3.51 36.51
C ASP A 223 -10.04 4.16 36.87
N PHE A 224 -10.44 5.22 36.16
CA PHE A 224 -11.72 5.88 36.36
C PHE A 224 -12.91 4.95 36.08
N PHE A 225 -12.84 4.12 35.03
CA PHE A 225 -13.88 3.13 34.74
C PHE A 225 -13.96 2.04 35.80
N GLN A 226 -12.82 1.62 36.36
CA GLN A 226 -12.79 0.66 37.45
C GLN A 226 -13.41 1.25 38.73
N GLU A 227 -13.09 2.50 39.06
CA GLU A 227 -13.70 3.22 40.18
C GLU A 227 -15.20 3.41 39.97
N TYR A 228 -15.63 3.80 38.78
CA TYR A 228 -17.05 3.93 38.44
C TYR A 228 -17.79 2.60 38.56
N THR A 229 -17.20 1.50 38.08
CA THR A 229 -17.80 0.16 38.18
C THR A 229 -17.94 -0.25 39.65
N SER A 230 -16.91 0.00 40.46
CA SER A 230 -16.97 -0.24 41.92
C SER A 230 -18.04 0.63 42.60
N TYR A 231 -18.20 1.88 42.18
CA TYR A 231 -19.24 2.76 42.69
C TYR A 231 -20.64 2.26 42.31
N THR A 232 -20.83 1.82 41.06
CA THR A 232 -22.12 1.26 40.62
C THR A 232 -22.46 -0.05 41.32
N ASP A 233 -21.47 -0.92 41.56
CA ASP A 233 -21.66 -2.16 42.32
C ASP A 233 -22.05 -1.86 43.78
N ALA A 234 -21.36 -0.92 44.42
CA ALA A 234 -21.72 -0.46 45.76
C ALA A 234 -23.13 0.15 45.81
N ALA A 235 -23.50 0.97 44.82
CA ALA A 235 -24.85 1.54 44.73
C ALA A 235 -25.92 0.44 44.56
N SER A 236 -25.69 -0.54 43.68
CA SER A 236 -26.58 -1.68 43.50
C SER A 236 -26.72 -2.52 44.77
N GLN A 237 -25.63 -2.75 45.51
CA GLN A 237 -25.68 -3.46 46.80
C GLN A 237 -26.52 -2.68 47.84
N VAL A 238 -26.38 -1.36 47.90
CA VAL A 238 -27.22 -0.51 48.79
C VAL A 238 -28.69 -0.59 48.39
N PHE A 239 -29.01 -0.57 47.09
CA PHE A 239 -30.39 -0.73 46.63
C PHE A 239 -30.99 -2.09 46.99
N ILE A 240 -30.23 -3.18 46.84
CA ILE A 240 -30.68 -4.52 47.25
C ILE A 240 -30.94 -4.55 48.76
N ALA A 241 -30.01 -4.00 49.57
CA ALA A 241 -30.17 -3.95 51.02
C ALA A 241 -31.40 -3.11 51.46
N TRP A 242 -31.70 -2.03 50.73
CA TRP A 242 -32.89 -1.24 50.98
C TRP A 242 -34.18 -1.97 50.60
N ASP A 243 -34.19 -2.70 49.48
CA ASP A 243 -35.34 -3.51 49.06
C ASP A 243 -35.65 -4.64 50.07
N ASP A 244 -34.62 -5.31 50.58
CA ASP A 244 -34.75 -6.31 51.64
C ASP A 244 -35.32 -5.70 52.93
N MET A 245 -34.83 -4.51 53.32
CA MET A 245 -35.31 -3.81 54.51
C MET A 245 -36.76 -3.35 54.36
N LEU A 246 -37.13 -2.87 53.17
CA LEU A 246 -38.49 -2.45 52.83
C LEU A 246 -39.44 -3.64 52.84
N THR A 247 -39.08 -4.73 52.18
CA THR A 247 -39.84 -5.99 52.18
C THR A 247 -40.04 -6.53 53.61
N GLY A 248 -38.99 -6.46 54.44
CA GLY A 248 -39.07 -6.84 55.85
C GLY A 248 -39.91 -5.91 56.72
N LEU A 249 -40.04 -4.62 56.36
CA LEU A 249 -40.97 -3.68 56.99
C LEU A 249 -42.41 -3.97 56.55
N GLU A 250 -42.65 -4.15 55.25
CA GLU A 250 -43.95 -4.49 54.68
C GLU A 250 -44.52 -5.76 55.32
N LEU A 251 -43.72 -6.83 55.41
CA LEU A 251 -44.14 -8.09 56.04
C LEU A 251 -44.54 -7.89 57.52
N ARG A 252 -43.79 -7.07 58.26
CA ARG A 252 -44.10 -6.77 59.67
C ARG A 252 -45.38 -5.94 59.81
N VAL A 253 -45.60 -4.97 58.92
CA VAL A 253 -46.83 -4.18 58.88
C VAL A 253 -48.01 -5.08 58.54
N SER A 254 -47.92 -5.91 57.49
CA SER A 254 -48.98 -6.85 57.13
C SER A 254 -49.31 -7.83 58.26
N LYS A 255 -48.29 -8.28 59.01
CA LYS A 255 -48.51 -9.14 60.19
C LYS A 255 -49.25 -8.40 61.31
N ALA A 256 -48.83 -7.17 61.63
CA ALA A 256 -49.47 -6.35 62.66
C ALA A 256 -50.91 -5.96 62.28
N GLU A 257 -51.17 -5.69 61.00
CA GLU A 257 -52.51 -5.45 60.48
C GLU A 257 -53.40 -6.69 60.61
N LYS A 258 -52.86 -7.88 60.32
CA LYS A 258 -53.59 -9.14 60.49
C LYS A 258 -53.93 -9.41 61.95
N GLU A 259 -52.97 -9.28 62.87
CA GLU A 259 -53.21 -9.44 64.31
C GLU A 259 -54.29 -8.45 64.79
N ARG A 260 -54.26 -7.19 64.34
CA ARG A 260 -55.29 -6.19 64.66
C ARG A 260 -56.68 -6.56 64.16
N LEU A 261 -56.79 -7.27 63.04
CA LEU A 261 -58.08 -7.73 62.50
C LEU A 261 -58.60 -8.99 63.21
N GLU A 262 -57.72 -9.80 63.81
CA GLU A 262 -58.11 -10.97 64.59
C GLU A 262 -58.58 -10.59 66.01
N ASP A 263 -58.07 -9.49 66.57
CA ASP A 263 -58.44 -8.97 67.89
C ASP A 263 -59.70 -8.07 67.90
N ALA A 264 -60.28 -7.75 66.72
CA ALA A 264 -61.43 -6.86 66.54
C ALA A 264 -62.73 -7.63 66.21
#